data_AF-A0A7J7SJ35-F1
#
_entry.id   AF-A0A7J7SJ35-F1
#
_cell.length_a   1.000
_cell.length_b   1.000
_cell.length_c   1.000
_cell.angle_alpha   90.00
_cell.angle_beta   90.00
_cell.angle_gamma   90.00
#
_symmetry.space_group_name_H-M   'P 1'
#
loop_
_entity.id
_entity.type
_entity.pdbx_description
1 polymer ?
#
loop_
_entity_poly.entity_id
_entity_poly.type
_entity_poly.pdbx_seq_one_letter_code
_entity_poly.pdbx_strand_id
1 'polypeptide(L)'
;MATDSWALAVDEQEAAVKSISNLQIKEEKVKPDTNGVIKTNATAEKTDEEEKEDRAAQSLLNKLIRNNLVDNTNQVEVLQRDPKSPLYSVKSFEELRLKPQLLQGVYAMGFNRPSKIQENALPMMLAEP
;
A
#
# COMPACT_ATOMS: atom_id res chain seq x y z
N MET A 1 20.23 -14.96 -21.05
CA MET A 1 20.66 -13.60 -20.67
C MET A 1 19.46 -12.68 -20.83
N ALA A 2 18.65 -12.51 -19.79
CA ALA A 2 17.49 -11.63 -19.79
C ALA A 2 17.30 -11.13 -18.35
N THR A 3 18.17 -10.22 -17.91
CA THR A 3 18.24 -9.85 -16.48
C THR A 3 17.98 -8.38 -16.18
N ASP A 4 17.94 -7.48 -17.17
CA ASP A 4 18.07 -6.04 -16.83
C ASP A 4 16.89 -5.16 -17.30
N SER A 5 15.82 -5.76 -17.83
CA SER A 5 14.65 -4.98 -18.30
C SER A 5 13.70 -4.53 -17.19
N TRP A 6 13.73 -5.18 -16.03
CA TRP A 6 12.81 -4.90 -14.92
C TRP A 6 13.38 -3.90 -13.92
N ALA A 7 14.68 -3.98 -13.61
CA ALA A 7 15.34 -3.03 -12.71
C ALA A 7 15.24 -1.60 -13.24
N LEU A 8 15.45 -1.40 -14.54
CA LEU A 8 15.29 -0.10 -15.19
C LEU A 8 13.86 0.46 -15.10
N ALA A 9 12.84 -0.39 -15.26
CA ALA A 9 11.45 0.04 -15.15
C ALA A 9 11.06 0.43 -13.70
N VAL A 10 11.66 -0.25 -12.71
CA VAL A 10 11.48 0.07 -11.28
C VAL A 10 12.13 1.41 -10.94
N ASP A 11 13.38 1.62 -11.38
CA ASP A 11 14.11 2.88 -11.13
C ASP A 11 13.39 4.08 -11.78
N GLU A 12 12.86 3.91 -13.00
CA GLU A 12 12.09 4.94 -13.71
C GLU A 12 10.77 5.28 -12.98
N GLN A 13 10.07 4.26 -12.46
CA GLN A 13 8.87 4.48 -11.66
C GLN A 13 9.17 5.18 -10.34
N GLU A 14 10.24 4.80 -9.63
CA GLU A 14 10.63 5.43 -8.37
C GLU A 14 11.03 6.90 -8.57
N ALA A 15 11.74 7.20 -9.67
CA ALA A 15 12.08 8.58 -10.05
C ALA A 15 10.82 9.42 -10.34
N ALA A 16 9.82 8.85 -11.04
CA ALA A 16 8.55 9.54 -11.29
C ALA A 16 7.78 9.83 -10.00
N VAL A 17 7.74 8.88 -9.05
CA VAL A 17 7.08 9.05 -7.75
C VAL A 17 7.72 10.17 -6.93
N LYS A 18 9.06 10.27 -6.91
CA LYS A 18 9.80 11.36 -6.23
C LYS A 18 9.51 12.73 -6.84
N SER A 19 9.27 12.79 -8.15
CA SER A 19 8.87 14.05 -8.82
C SER A 19 7.43 14.43 -8.50
N ILE A 20 6.52 13.46 -8.45
CA ILE A 20 5.08 13.69 -8.17
C ILE A 20 4.85 14.08 -6.72
N SER A 21 5.62 13.55 -5.76
CA SER A 21 5.54 13.97 -4.35
C SER A 21 5.85 15.46 -4.13
N ASN A 22 6.57 16.09 -5.07
CA ASN A 22 6.90 17.52 -5.02
C ASN A 22 5.89 18.40 -5.78
N LEU A 23 4.86 17.82 -6.41
CA LEU A 23 3.81 18.58 -7.05
C LEU A 23 2.74 18.94 -6.02
N GLN A 24 2.86 20.13 -5.44
CA GLN A 24 1.75 20.78 -4.75
C GLN A 24 0.62 21.01 -5.75
N ILE A 25 -0.49 20.28 -5.57
CA ILE A 25 -1.74 20.52 -6.30
C ILE A 25 -2.19 21.93 -5.93
N LYS A 26 -1.98 22.89 -6.84
CA LYS A 26 -2.62 24.20 -6.74
C LYS A 26 -4.10 23.99 -7.04
N GLU A 27 -4.92 23.94 -5.99
CA GLU A 27 -6.36 24.11 -6.14
C GLU A 27 -6.62 25.48 -6.78
N GLU A 28 -7.11 25.49 -8.01
CA GLU A 28 -7.64 26.68 -8.67
C GLU A 28 -9.01 26.99 -8.06
N LYS A 29 -9.03 27.73 -6.94
CA LYS A 29 -10.25 28.41 -6.48
C LYS A 29 -10.37 29.76 -7.16
N VAL A 30 -11.50 29.90 -7.86
CA VAL A 30 -12.05 31.12 -8.44
C VAL A 30 -11.98 32.30 -7.45
N LYS A 31 -11.56 33.46 -7.95
CA LYS A 31 -11.35 34.73 -7.24
C LYS A 31 -12.60 35.21 -6.45
N PRO A 32 -12.41 36.01 -5.39
CA PRO A 32 -12.51 37.46 -5.62
C PRO A 32 -11.35 38.26 -5.01
N ASP A 33 -11.10 39.41 -5.63
CA ASP A 33 -9.98 40.31 -5.40
C ASP A 33 -9.94 40.93 -3.99
N THR A 34 -8.75 41.08 -3.41
CA THR A 34 -8.24 42.35 -2.82
C THR A 34 -6.81 42.19 -2.27
N ASN A 35 -6.03 43.25 -2.45
CA ASN A 35 -4.59 43.38 -2.22
C ASN A 35 -4.07 42.97 -0.84
N GLY A 36 -2.89 42.34 -0.81
CA GLY A 36 -1.81 42.75 0.09
C GLY A 36 -1.27 41.72 1.09
N VAL A 37 0.04 41.49 0.98
CA VAL A 37 0.98 41.02 2.01
C VAL A 37 1.16 39.50 2.15
N ILE A 38 2.27 39.05 1.55
CA ILE A 38 2.97 37.81 1.90
C ILE A 38 3.46 37.95 3.34
N LYS A 39 2.90 37.15 4.26
CA LYS A 39 3.53 36.82 5.54
C LYS A 39 3.75 35.31 5.59
N THR A 40 5.01 34.95 5.43
CA THR A 40 5.58 33.66 5.78
C THR A 40 5.40 33.39 7.27
N ASN A 41 4.65 32.33 7.58
CA ASN A 41 4.70 31.47 8.77
C ASN A 41 3.28 31.00 9.10
N ALA A 42 2.80 30.02 8.35
CA ALA A 42 1.70 29.19 8.77
C ALA A 42 2.29 27.96 9.45
N THR A 43 2.65 28.12 10.74
CA THR A 43 2.44 27.04 11.69
C THR A 43 0.92 26.95 11.87
N ALA A 44 0.26 26.40 10.85
CA ALA A 44 -1.18 26.16 10.90
C ALA A 44 -1.36 24.86 11.66
N GLU A 45 -1.95 24.95 12.84
CA GLU A 45 -2.62 23.84 13.49
C GLU A 45 -3.60 23.26 12.46
N LYS A 46 -3.18 22.22 11.73
CA LYS A 46 -4.08 21.46 10.88
C LYS A 46 -5.06 20.78 11.84
N THR A 47 -6.33 21.14 11.73
CA THR A 47 -7.39 20.41 12.42
C THR A 47 -7.34 18.93 12.00
N ASP A 48 -7.60 18.01 12.94
CA ASP A 48 -7.54 16.56 12.71
C ASP A 48 -8.34 16.07 11.49
N GLU A 49 -9.31 16.86 11.02
CA GLU A 49 -10.12 16.58 9.83
C GLU A 49 -9.36 16.86 8.52
N GLU A 50 -8.65 17.98 8.39
CA GLU A 50 -7.83 18.28 7.21
C GLU A 50 -6.65 17.30 7.06
N GLU A 51 -6.02 16.87 8.17
CA GLU A 51 -4.96 15.85 8.09
C GLU A 51 -5.48 14.47 7.67
N LYS A 52 -6.72 14.11 8.05
CA LYS A 52 -7.36 12.87 7.63
C LYS A 52 -7.71 12.88 6.15
N GLU A 53 -8.20 14.01 5.64
CA GLU A 53 -8.46 14.20 4.22
C GLU A 53 -7.17 14.07 3.40
N ASP A 54 -6.08 14.69 3.85
CA ASP A 54 -4.76 14.56 3.23
C ASP A 54 -4.28 13.09 3.18
N ARG A 55 -4.46 12.32 4.28
CA ARG A 55 -4.08 10.89 4.32
C ARG A 55 -4.94 10.02 3.40
N ALA A 56 -6.23 10.30 3.33
CA ALA A 56 -7.15 9.57 2.44
C ALA A 56 -6.78 9.83 0.96
N ALA A 57 -6.50 11.09 0.60
CA ALA A 57 -6.05 11.47 -0.74
C ALA A 57 -4.72 10.78 -1.09
N GLN A 58 -3.74 10.78 -0.18
CA GLN A 58 -2.48 10.06 -0.37
C GLN A 58 -2.68 8.55 -0.53
N SER A 59 -3.58 7.93 0.24
CA SER A 59 -3.89 6.51 0.12
C SER A 59 -4.53 6.19 -1.23
N LEU A 60 -5.45 7.03 -1.70
CA LEU A 60 -6.10 6.87 -3.00
C LEU A 60 -5.08 6.96 -4.15
N LEU A 61 -4.20 7.97 -4.13
CA LEU A 61 -3.13 8.08 -5.11
C LEU A 61 -2.23 6.85 -5.10
N ASN A 62 -1.79 6.40 -3.91
CA ASN A 62 -0.99 5.19 -3.78
C ASN A 62 -1.71 3.95 -4.34
N LYS A 63 -3.02 3.81 -4.14
CA LYS A 63 -3.82 2.69 -4.69
C LYS A 63 -3.93 2.73 -6.21
N LEU A 64 -4.02 3.92 -6.81
CA LEU A 64 -4.13 4.07 -8.28
C LEU A 64 -2.80 3.86 -8.99
N ILE A 65 -1.68 4.18 -8.34
CA ILE A 65 -0.34 4.14 -8.95
C ILE A 65 0.35 2.78 -8.73
N ARG A 66 0.02 2.06 -7.64
CA ARG A 66 0.67 0.77 -7.33
C ARG A 66 0.04 -0.37 -8.09
N ASN A 67 0.81 -0.94 -9.01
CA ASN A 67 0.41 -2.10 -9.80
C ASN A 67 0.87 -3.44 -9.20
N ASN A 68 1.86 -3.42 -8.29
CA ASN A 68 2.48 -4.61 -7.71
C ASN A 68 2.73 -4.45 -6.21
N LEU A 69 3.13 -5.55 -5.57
CA LEU A 69 3.55 -5.57 -4.18
C LEU A 69 4.86 -4.79 -4.00
N VAL A 70 5.00 -4.13 -2.85
CA VAL A 70 6.25 -3.49 -2.44
C VAL A 70 7.12 -4.53 -1.76
N ASP A 71 8.38 -4.66 -2.21
CA ASP A 71 9.34 -5.55 -1.59
C ASP A 71 9.66 -5.11 -0.16
N ASN A 72 9.71 -6.09 0.75
CA ASN A 72 9.96 -5.85 2.16
C ASN A 72 10.89 -6.93 2.71
N THR A 73 12.02 -6.52 3.28
CA THR A 73 13.03 -7.40 3.87
C THR A 73 12.74 -7.75 5.33
N ASN A 74 11.84 -7.00 5.98
CA ASN A 74 11.51 -7.21 7.39
C ASN A 74 10.64 -8.44 7.59
N GLN A 75 10.71 -9.00 8.79
CA GLN A 75 9.84 -10.10 9.20
C GLN A 75 8.55 -9.55 9.81
N VAL A 76 7.46 -10.31 9.65
CA VAL A 76 6.17 -9.95 10.22
C VAL A 76 6.14 -10.39 11.68
N GLU A 77 5.91 -9.44 12.57
CA GLU A 77 5.70 -9.69 13.99
C GLU A 77 4.23 -10.04 14.24
N VAL A 78 3.99 -11.17 14.92
CA VAL A 78 2.63 -11.65 15.20
C VAL A 78 2.40 -11.61 16.70
N LEU A 79 1.46 -10.76 17.12
CA LEU A 79 0.99 -10.72 18.49
C LEU A 79 -0.21 -11.66 18.65
N GLN A 80 -0.01 -12.79 19.31
CA GLN A 80 -1.05 -13.80 19.50
C GLN A 80 -1.91 -13.51 20.74
N ARG A 81 -3.21 -13.79 20.64
CA ARG A 81 -4.12 -13.75 21.79
C ARG A 81 -3.84 -14.87 22.79
N ASP A 82 -3.60 -16.09 22.29
CA ASP A 82 -3.17 -17.23 23.08
C ASP A 82 -1.71 -17.58 22.73
N PRO A 83 -0.77 -17.46 23.68
CA PRO A 83 0.64 -17.75 23.45
C PRO A 83 0.96 -19.24 23.23
N LYS A 84 0.00 -20.16 23.45
CA LYS A 84 0.20 -21.60 23.20
C LYS A 84 -0.27 -22.03 21.82
N SER A 85 -0.97 -21.16 21.08
CA SER A 85 -1.45 -21.47 19.74
C SER A 85 -0.28 -21.46 18.75
N PRO A 86 -0.08 -22.52 17.96
CA PRO A 86 1.04 -22.57 17.01
C PRO A 86 0.94 -21.44 15.97
N LEU A 87 2.08 -20.85 15.62
CA LEU A 87 2.14 -19.92 14.50
C LEU A 87 2.01 -20.70 13.20
N TYR A 88 0.95 -20.42 12.45
CA TYR A 88 0.75 -20.95 11.11
C TYR A 88 1.29 -19.96 10.08
N SER A 89 2.25 -20.41 9.27
CA SER A 89 2.74 -19.67 8.11
C SER A 89 2.61 -20.57 6.89
N VAL A 90 1.94 -20.07 5.85
CA VAL A 90 1.74 -20.80 4.59
C VAL A 90 2.59 -20.19 3.48
N LYS A 91 3.10 -21.03 2.59
CA LYS A 91 3.96 -20.59 1.46
C LYS A 91 3.29 -20.67 0.10
N SER A 92 2.11 -21.29 0.04
CA SER A 92 1.33 -21.50 -1.18
C SER A 92 -0.16 -21.32 -0.92
N PHE A 93 -0.93 -21.00 -1.95
CA PHE A 93 -2.38 -20.83 -1.82
C PHE A 93 -3.10 -22.19 -1.69
N GLU A 94 -2.47 -23.27 -2.11
CA GLU A 94 -2.95 -24.65 -1.97
C GLU A 94 -3.05 -25.09 -0.51
N GLU A 95 -2.12 -24.66 0.34
CA GLU A 95 -2.08 -24.99 1.76
C GLU A 95 -3.29 -24.43 2.53
N LEU A 96 -3.90 -23.35 2.02
CA LEU A 96 -5.09 -22.74 2.60
C LEU A 96 -6.38 -23.52 2.34
N ARG A 97 -6.34 -24.59 1.53
CA ARG A 97 -7.50 -25.44 1.23
C ARG A 97 -8.73 -24.64 0.78
N LEU A 98 -8.51 -23.61 -0.02
CA LEU A 98 -9.58 -22.76 -0.56
C LEU A 98 -10.49 -23.56 -1.49
N LYS A 99 -11.74 -23.10 -1.65
CA LYS A 99 -12.65 -23.63 -2.67
C LYS A 99 -11.99 -23.52 -4.06
N PRO A 100 -12.10 -24.53 -4.94
CA PRO A 100 -11.40 -24.53 -6.23
C PRO A 100 -11.68 -23.29 -7.09
N GLN A 101 -12.92 -22.78 -7.06
CA GLN A 101 -13.32 -21.58 -7.82
C GLN A 101 -12.59 -20.32 -7.33
N LEU A 102 -12.36 -20.23 -6.01
CA LEU A 102 -11.64 -19.10 -5.42
C LEU A 102 -10.15 -19.18 -5.72
N LEU A 103 -9.55 -20.36 -5.58
CA LEU A 103 -8.14 -20.58 -5.92
C LEU A 103 -7.87 -20.27 -7.41
N GLN A 104 -8.77 -20.70 -8.29
CA GLN A 104 -8.70 -20.36 -9.71
C GLN A 104 -8.80 -18.84 -9.94
N GLY A 105 -9.67 -18.14 -9.20
CA GLY A 105 -9.77 -16.68 -9.25
C GLY A 105 -8.48 -15.98 -8.82
N VAL A 106 -7.84 -16.45 -7.74
CA VAL A 106 -6.55 -15.93 -7.25
C VAL A 106 -5.47 -16.05 -8.34
N TYR A 107 -5.38 -17.22 -8.99
CA TYR A 107 -4.44 -17.42 -10.09
C TYR A 107 -4.79 -16.62 -11.35
N ALA A 108 -6.08 -16.47 -11.67
CA ALA A 108 -6.52 -15.64 -12.79
C ALA A 108 -6.16 -14.15 -12.62
N MET A 109 -6.05 -13.69 -11.37
CA MET A 109 -5.55 -12.34 -11.03
C MET A 109 -4.02 -12.22 -11.08
N GLY A 110 -3.29 -13.30 -11.38
CA GLY A 110 -1.83 -13.31 -11.48
C GLY A 110 -1.10 -13.50 -10.15
N PHE A 111 -1.80 -13.83 -9.06
CA PHE A 111 -1.17 -14.10 -7.78
C PHE A 111 -0.68 -15.55 -7.70
N ASN A 112 0.64 -15.74 -7.78
CA ASN A 112 1.26 -17.07 -7.78
C ASN A 112 1.62 -17.59 -6.38
N ARG A 113 1.87 -16.69 -5.43
CA ARG A 113 2.20 -17.01 -4.04
C ARG A 113 1.62 -15.95 -3.09
N PRO A 114 1.29 -16.30 -1.84
CA PRO A 114 0.90 -15.31 -0.84
C PRO A 114 2.04 -14.31 -0.59
N SER A 115 1.68 -13.04 -0.39
CA SER A 115 2.64 -12.00 0.03
C SER A 115 3.11 -12.20 1.47
N LYS A 116 4.18 -11.52 1.87
CA LYS A 116 4.80 -11.69 3.20
C LYS A 116 3.81 -11.54 4.37
N ILE A 117 2.89 -10.58 4.27
CA ILE A 117 1.85 -10.39 5.30
C ILE A 117 0.77 -11.47 5.22
N GLN A 118 0.46 -11.96 4.02
CA GLN A 118 -0.57 -12.99 3.79
C GLN A 118 -0.12 -14.37 4.28
N GLU A 119 1.18 -14.69 4.24
CA GLU A 119 1.72 -15.96 4.75
C GLU A 119 1.24 -16.24 6.20
N ASN A 120 1.15 -15.20 7.03
CA ASN A 120 0.73 -15.31 8.44
C ASN A 120 -0.74 -14.90 8.65
N ALA A 121 -1.24 -13.90 7.91
CA ALA A 121 -2.59 -13.38 8.10
C ALA A 121 -3.67 -14.34 7.58
N LEU A 122 -3.47 -14.95 6.40
CA LEU A 122 -4.50 -15.81 5.79
C LEU A 122 -4.80 -17.05 6.63
N PRO A 123 -3.80 -17.79 7.18
CA PRO A 123 -4.08 -18.89 8.08
C PRO A 123 -4.86 -18.46 9.31
N MET A 124 -4.55 -17.30 9.89
CA MET A 124 -5.27 -16.79 11.06
C MET A 124 -6.72 -16.41 10.76
N MET A 125 -7.00 -15.87 9.56
CA MET A 125 -8.36 -15.47 9.16
C MET A 125 -9.23 -16.65 8.71
N LEU A 126 -8.60 -17.71 8.21
CA LEU A 126 -9.28 -18.89 7.66
C LEU A 126 -9.28 -20.09 8.62
N ALA A 127 -8.54 -20.01 9.74
CA ALA A 127 -8.59 -21.02 10.77
C ALA A 127 -10.03 -21.21 11.26
N GLU A 128 -10.51 -22.45 11.21
CA GLU A 128 -11.73 -22.84 11.90
C GLU A 128 -11.45 -22.79 13.42
N PRO A 129 -12.28 -22.09 14.21
CA PRO A 129 -12.08 -21.93 15.65
C PRO A 129 -12.23 -23.22 16.46
#